data_AF-A0A2M9Y636-F1
#
_entry.id   AF-A0A2M9Y636-F1
#
_cell.length_a   1.000
_cell.length_b   1.000
_cell.length_c   1.000
_cell.angle_alpha   90.00
_cell.angle_beta   90.00
_cell.angle_gamma   90.00
#
_symmetry.space_group_name_H-M   'P 1'
#
loop_
_entity.id
_entity.type
_entity.pdbx_description
1 polymer ?
#
loop_
_entity_poly.entity_id
_entity_poly.type
_entity_poly.pdbx_seq_one_letter_code
_entity_poly.pdbx_strand_id
1 'polypeptide(L)'
;MNPKIKITIQFIFSHLSAYLLVSIPYFQLVMKEYYEGDSAIFPLFLITASDGAAWSRALFWLFPSLVLQAILIVSFLIMFWDWFRLQTFGKQMFVLVWMRTVIGGLASISPAVGNLEGMVFLIPEVSFSIHFYVGLEIFLQSLVQAGIFLGLVNRWKPSPEISKSHK
;
A
#
# COMPACT_ATOMS: atom_id res chain seq x y z
N MET A 1 -20.03 -4.49 17.53
CA MET A 1 -19.43 -3.55 16.55
C MET A 1 -19.90 -3.91 15.15
N ASN A 2 -20.30 -2.93 14.33
CA ASN A 2 -20.72 -3.17 12.95
C ASN A 2 -19.61 -3.89 12.15
N PRO A 3 -19.90 -5.00 11.44
CA PRO A 3 -18.90 -5.75 10.69
C PRO A 3 -18.09 -4.90 9.71
N LYS A 4 -18.74 -3.91 9.06
CA LYS A 4 -18.07 -3.00 8.12
C LYS A 4 -17.05 -2.11 8.83
N ILE A 5 -17.41 -1.57 10.01
CA ILE A 5 -16.50 -0.76 10.84
C ILE A 5 -15.28 -1.60 11.27
N LYS A 6 -15.49 -2.87 11.66
CA LYS A 6 -14.40 -3.78 12.01
C LYS A 6 -13.44 -3.99 10.84
N ILE A 7 -13.98 -4.27 9.65
CA ILE A 7 -13.20 -4.46 8.42
C ILE A 7 -12.40 -3.20 8.10
N THR A 8 -13.02 -2.02 8.16
CA THR A 8 -12.36 -0.74 7.94
C THR A 8 -11.19 -0.53 8.88
N ILE A 9 -11.37 -0.75 10.18
CA ILE A 9 -10.29 -0.60 11.18
C ILE A 9 -9.14 -1.58 10.90
N GLN A 10 -9.46 -2.85 10.64
CA GLN A 10 -8.46 -3.87 10.31
C GLN A 10 -7.68 -3.53 9.03
N PHE A 11 -8.38 -2.99 8.03
CA PHE A 11 -7.77 -2.57 6.78
C PHE A 11 -6.83 -1.38 6.98
N ILE A 12 -7.29 -0.32 7.66
CA ILE A 12 -6.47 0.85 8.00
C ILE A 12 -5.21 0.41 8.75
N PHE A 13 -5.37 -0.43 9.78
CA PHE A 13 -4.24 -0.94 10.55
C PHE A 13 -3.24 -1.72 9.67
N SER A 14 -3.74 -2.61 8.79
CA SER A 14 -2.88 -3.37 7.88
C SER A 14 -2.14 -2.48 6.87
N HIS A 15 -2.79 -1.42 6.40
CA HIS A 15 -2.23 -0.46 5.44
C HIS A 15 -1.11 0.36 6.06
N LEU A 16 -1.36 0.93 7.24
CA LEU A 16 -0.35 1.68 7.99
C LEU A 16 0.82 0.79 8.41
N SER A 17 0.54 -0.44 8.87
CA SER A 17 1.60 -1.40 9.23
C SER A 17 2.48 -1.74 8.03
N ALA A 18 1.89 -1.98 6.86
CA ALA A 18 2.67 -2.28 5.66
C ALA A 18 3.53 -1.10 5.21
N TYR A 19 3.03 0.13 5.32
CA TYR A 19 3.85 1.32 5.07
C TYR A 19 5.06 1.35 6.00
N LEU A 20 4.87 1.17 7.32
CA LEU A 20 5.97 1.19 8.29
C LEU A 20 6.97 0.04 8.07
N LEU A 21 6.47 -1.17 7.83
CA LEU A 21 7.30 -2.37 7.73
C LEU A 21 8.02 -2.52 6.39
N VAL A 22 7.55 -1.85 5.34
CA VAL A 22 8.15 -1.94 4.00
C VAL A 22 8.80 -0.62 3.62
N SER A 23 8.09 0.50 3.62
CA SER A 23 8.62 1.76 3.10
C SER A 23 9.80 2.29 3.91
N ILE A 24 9.79 2.16 5.24
CA ILE A 24 10.90 2.65 6.05
C ILE A 24 12.19 1.86 5.75
N PRO A 25 12.21 0.50 5.81
CA PRO A 25 13.39 -0.26 5.40
C PRO A 25 13.76 -0.06 3.93
N TYR A 26 12.78 -0.03 3.03
CA TYR A 26 13.02 0.13 1.60
C TYR A 26 13.66 1.49 1.27
N PHE A 27 13.21 2.55 1.95
CA PHE A 27 13.85 3.86 1.87
C PHE A 27 15.32 3.78 2.26
N GLN A 28 15.64 3.22 3.43
CA GLN A 28 17.01 3.18 3.93
C GLN A 28 17.94 2.29 3.11
N LEU A 29 17.43 1.19 2.54
CA LEU A 29 18.26 0.15 1.90
C LEU A 29 18.33 0.26 0.37
N VAL A 30 17.34 0.88 -0.27
CA VAL A 30 17.21 0.91 -1.74
C VAL A 30 17.05 2.31 -2.27
N MET A 31 16.16 3.12 -1.67
CA MET A 31 15.76 4.38 -2.30
C MET A 31 16.59 5.60 -1.89
N LYS A 32 17.33 5.53 -0.79
CA LYS A 32 18.00 6.69 -0.17
C LYS A 32 18.87 7.47 -1.15
N GLU A 33 19.67 6.79 -1.97
CA GLU A 33 20.59 7.43 -2.95
C GLU A 33 19.88 8.25 -4.03
N TYR A 34 18.60 7.96 -4.30
CA TYR A 34 17.77 8.72 -5.24
C TYR A 34 17.10 9.93 -4.60
N TYR A 35 17.01 9.97 -3.25
CA TYR A 35 16.50 11.09 -2.47
C TYR A 35 17.62 12.02 -1.99
N GLU A 36 18.77 11.45 -1.63
CA GLU A 36 19.93 12.11 -1.01
C GLU A 36 21.21 11.54 -1.62
N GLY A 37 22.10 12.38 -2.16
CA GLY A 37 23.39 11.96 -2.72
C GLY A 37 23.65 12.48 -4.13
N ASP A 38 24.77 12.04 -4.73
CA ASP A 38 25.24 12.53 -6.04
C ASP A 38 24.31 12.11 -7.20
N SER A 39 23.50 11.07 -7.00
CA SER A 39 22.49 10.57 -7.95
C SER A 39 21.05 10.99 -7.59
N ALA A 40 20.88 11.97 -6.70
CA ALA A 40 19.56 12.36 -6.22
C ALA A 40 18.72 13.00 -7.34
N ILE A 41 17.65 12.31 -7.73
CA ILE A 41 16.75 12.75 -8.81
C ILE A 41 15.37 13.17 -8.29
N PHE A 42 14.94 12.61 -7.16
CA PHE A 42 13.66 12.97 -6.55
C PHE A 42 13.53 14.45 -6.14
N PRO A 43 14.60 15.17 -5.71
CA PRO A 43 14.50 16.60 -5.44
C PRO A 43 14.03 17.45 -6.63
N LEU A 44 14.12 16.94 -7.87
CA LEU A 44 13.66 17.67 -9.06
C LEU A 44 12.13 17.81 -9.15
N PHE A 45 11.37 16.92 -8.49
CA PHE A 45 9.91 16.88 -8.62
C PHE A 45 9.17 16.46 -7.34
N LEU A 46 9.89 16.10 -6.26
CA LEU A 46 9.33 15.80 -4.95
C LEU A 46 9.89 16.72 -3.87
N ILE A 47 9.12 16.87 -2.79
CA ILE A 47 9.61 17.45 -1.55
C ILE A 47 10.55 16.42 -0.90
N THR A 48 11.78 16.81 -0.61
CA THR A 48 12.79 15.97 0.07
C THR A 48 13.31 16.66 1.33
N ALA A 49 14.14 15.95 2.10
CA ALA A 49 14.70 16.45 3.35
C ALA A 49 15.62 17.69 3.19
N SER A 50 16.01 18.06 1.95
CA SER A 50 16.82 19.26 1.70
C SER A 50 16.07 20.56 2.00
N ASP A 51 14.73 20.58 1.89
CA ASP A 51 13.88 21.66 2.40
C ASP A 51 13.14 21.18 3.66
N GLY A 52 13.77 21.38 4.82
CA GLY A 52 13.24 20.91 6.10
C GLY A 52 11.85 21.45 6.45
N ALA A 53 11.50 22.67 6.00
CA ALA A 53 10.20 23.26 6.28
C ALA A 53 9.10 22.62 5.42
N ALA A 54 9.34 22.43 4.13
CA ALA A 54 8.41 21.72 3.25
C ALA A 54 8.29 20.24 3.62
N TRP A 55 9.41 19.59 3.96
CA TRP A 55 9.46 18.20 4.37
C TRP A 55 8.64 17.94 5.65
N SER A 56 8.81 18.79 6.67
CA SER A 56 8.02 18.68 7.91
C SER A 56 6.52 18.81 7.66
N ARG A 57 6.10 19.73 6.78
CA ARG A 57 4.68 19.84 6.38
C ARG A 57 4.18 18.60 5.64
N ALA A 58 4.99 18.03 4.75
CA ALA A 58 4.64 16.80 4.05
C ALA A 58 4.48 15.61 5.02
N LEU A 59 5.41 15.45 5.96
CA LEU A 59 5.34 14.41 6.99
C LEU A 59 4.14 14.57 7.93
N PHE A 60 3.74 15.81 8.25
CA PHE A 60 2.52 16.08 9.02
C PHE A 60 1.27 15.55 8.31
N TRP A 61 1.16 15.76 7.00
CA TRP A 61 0.02 15.30 6.20
C TRP A 61 0.11 13.84 5.75
N LEU A 62 1.28 13.21 5.86
CA LEU A 62 1.50 11.83 5.43
C LEU A 62 0.54 10.85 6.11
N PHE A 63 0.48 10.87 7.44
CA PHE A 63 -0.36 9.93 8.18
C PHE A 63 -1.86 10.13 7.90
N PRO A 64 -2.43 11.36 7.95
CA PRO A 64 -3.80 11.61 7.52
C PRO A 64 -4.09 11.12 6.10
N SER A 65 -3.16 11.35 5.16
CA SER A 65 -3.31 10.94 3.76
C SER A 65 -3.33 9.41 3.61
N LEU A 66 -2.47 8.69 4.34
CA LEU A 66 -2.48 7.22 4.36
C LEU A 66 -3.78 6.65 4.93
N VAL A 67 -4.33 7.27 5.97
CA VAL A 67 -5.63 6.88 6.54
C VAL A 67 -6.75 7.11 5.53
N LEU A 68 -6.79 8.28 4.88
CA LEU A 68 -7.79 8.59 3.86
C LEU A 68 -7.70 7.62 2.67
N GLN A 69 -6.48 7.32 2.20
CA GLN A 69 -6.26 6.35 1.14
C GLN A 69 -6.80 4.95 1.54
N ALA A 70 -6.52 4.50 2.77
CA ALA A 70 -7.03 3.23 3.26
C ALA A 70 -8.58 3.20 3.33
N ILE A 71 -9.21 4.32 3.72
CA ILE A 71 -10.68 4.46 3.73
C ILE A 71 -11.24 4.33 2.31
N LEU A 72 -10.63 4.97 1.32
CA LEU A 72 -11.08 4.89 -0.07
C LEU A 72 -10.98 3.46 -0.61
N ILE A 73 -9.84 2.81 -0.39
CA ILE A 73 -9.60 1.44 -0.87
C ILE A 73 -10.55 0.45 -0.17
N VAL A 74 -10.71 0.53 1.15
CA VAL A 74 -11.59 -0.41 1.86
C VAL A 74 -13.07 -0.17 1.53
N SER A 75 -13.45 1.07 1.21
CA SER A 75 -14.82 1.36 0.75
C SER A 75 -15.13 0.64 -0.55
N PHE A 76 -14.17 0.59 -1.47
CA PHE A 76 -14.28 -0.21 -2.70
C PHE A 76 -14.35 -1.72 -2.40
N LEU A 77 -13.49 -2.22 -1.52
CA LEU A 77 -13.51 -3.63 -1.09
C LEU A 77 -14.85 -4.03 -0.46
N ILE A 78 -15.46 -3.14 0.31
CA ILE A 78 -16.76 -3.38 0.96
C ILE A 78 -17.88 -3.62 -0.08
N MET A 79 -17.81 -3.01 -1.26
CA MET A 79 -18.84 -3.18 -2.30
C MET A 79 -18.99 -4.63 -2.77
N PHE A 80 -17.91 -5.41 -2.76
CA PHE A 80 -17.90 -6.80 -3.19
C PHE A 80 -17.47 -7.77 -2.07
N TRP A 81 -17.59 -7.33 -0.81
CA TRP A 81 -17.10 -8.07 0.36
C TRP A 81 -17.70 -9.48 0.47
N ASP A 82 -19.00 -9.62 0.21
CA ASP A 82 -19.69 -10.91 0.35
C ASP A 82 -19.19 -11.94 -0.67
N TRP A 83 -18.84 -11.51 -1.88
CA TRP A 83 -18.15 -12.37 -2.85
C TRP A 83 -16.71 -12.64 -2.42
N PHE A 84 -16.00 -11.61 -1.95
CA PHE A 84 -14.59 -11.69 -1.56
C PHE A 84 -14.34 -12.71 -0.42
N ARG A 85 -15.20 -12.73 0.60
CA ARG A 85 -15.06 -13.64 1.76
C ARG A 85 -15.25 -15.13 1.42
N LEU A 86 -15.94 -15.43 0.32
CA LEU A 86 -16.18 -16.81 -0.17
C LEU A 86 -14.99 -17.36 -0.97
N GLN A 87 -14.04 -16.51 -1.35
CA GLN A 87 -12.88 -16.92 -2.14
C GLN A 87 -11.83 -17.65 -1.28
N THR A 88 -10.98 -18.43 -1.94
CA THR A 88 -9.80 -19.04 -1.30
C THR A 88 -8.80 -17.97 -0.88
N PHE A 89 -7.95 -18.29 0.10
CA PHE A 89 -6.92 -17.37 0.59
C PHE A 89 -6.03 -16.81 -0.55
N GLY A 90 -5.61 -17.65 -1.50
CA GLY A 90 -4.82 -17.22 -2.65
C GLY A 90 -5.54 -16.20 -3.54
N LYS A 91 -6.85 -16.39 -3.80
CA LYS A 91 -7.66 -15.43 -4.55
C LYS A 91 -7.87 -14.13 -3.78
N GLN A 92 -8.07 -14.21 -2.46
CA GLN A 92 -8.18 -13.04 -1.60
C GLN A 92 -6.89 -12.22 -1.60
N MET A 93 -5.73 -12.88 -1.45
CA MET A 93 -4.42 -12.25 -1.55
C MET A 93 -4.25 -11.58 -2.91
N PHE A 94 -4.51 -12.31 -3.99
CA PHE A 94 -4.39 -11.78 -5.35
C PHE A 94 -5.23 -10.51 -5.55
N VAL A 95 -6.50 -10.54 -5.16
CA VAL A 95 -7.40 -9.38 -5.29
C VAL A 95 -6.88 -8.18 -4.48
N LEU A 96 -6.49 -8.39 -3.22
CA LEU A 96 -6.00 -7.29 -2.37
C LEU A 96 -4.69 -6.69 -2.90
N VAL A 97 -3.75 -7.54 -3.31
CA VAL A 97 -2.45 -7.13 -3.83
C VAL A 97 -2.62 -6.32 -5.11
N TRP A 98 -3.40 -6.82 -6.06
CA TRP A 98 -3.64 -6.12 -7.33
C TRP A 98 -4.47 -4.87 -7.16
N MET A 99 -5.50 -4.89 -6.32
CA MET A 99 -6.30 -3.71 -6.01
C MET A 99 -5.41 -2.59 -5.47
N ARG A 100 -4.53 -2.88 -4.51
CA ARG A 100 -3.62 -1.86 -3.97
C ARG A 100 -2.51 -1.45 -4.94
N THR A 101 -1.90 -2.40 -5.66
CA THR A 101 -0.80 -2.12 -6.60
C THR A 101 -1.28 -1.25 -7.77
N VAL A 102 -2.48 -1.55 -8.30
CA VAL A 102 -3.03 -0.81 -9.44
C VAL A 102 -3.62 0.52 -8.97
N ILE A 103 -4.57 0.51 -8.03
CA ILE A 103 -5.27 1.74 -7.63
C ILE A 103 -4.35 2.66 -6.82
N GLY A 104 -3.58 2.10 -5.89
CA GLY A 104 -2.69 2.85 -5.02
C GLY A 104 -1.34 3.20 -5.64
N GLY A 105 -1.00 2.62 -6.80
CA GLY A 105 0.28 2.80 -7.47
C GLY A 105 0.10 3.18 -8.94
N LEU A 106 -0.03 2.18 -9.80
CA LEU A 106 0.08 2.35 -11.26
C LEU A 106 -0.92 3.35 -11.87
N ALA A 107 -2.16 3.34 -11.40
CA ALA A 107 -3.24 4.20 -11.89
C ALA A 107 -3.42 5.48 -11.03
N SER A 108 -2.51 5.77 -10.10
CA SER A 108 -2.57 7.00 -9.30
C SER A 108 -2.12 8.21 -10.14
N ILE A 109 -2.77 9.36 -9.93
CA ILE A 109 -2.53 10.62 -10.68
C ILE A 109 -1.47 11.50 -9.97
N SER A 110 -0.68 10.93 -9.04
CA SER A 110 0.32 11.72 -8.33
C SER A 110 1.54 12.01 -9.22
N PRO A 111 2.30 13.09 -8.97
CA PRO A 111 3.60 13.29 -9.60
C PRO A 111 4.58 12.28 -9.00
N ALA A 112 4.62 11.07 -9.56
CA ALA A 112 5.45 9.97 -9.09
C ALA A 112 5.97 9.16 -10.28
N VAL A 113 7.26 8.85 -10.26
CA VAL A 113 7.87 7.98 -11.28
C VAL A 113 7.27 6.56 -11.25
N GLY A 114 6.68 6.11 -10.14
CA GLY A 114 6.12 4.77 -10.04
C GLY A 114 4.81 4.50 -10.80
N ASN A 115 4.14 5.53 -11.32
CA ASN A 115 2.83 5.38 -11.98
C ASN A 115 2.91 5.53 -13.50
N LEU A 116 1.85 5.12 -14.19
CA LEU A 116 1.85 5.06 -15.66
C LEU A 116 2.01 6.43 -16.31
N GLU A 117 1.41 7.48 -15.76
CA GLU A 117 1.58 8.84 -16.29
C GLU A 117 3.01 9.35 -16.08
N GLY A 118 3.59 9.13 -14.90
CA GLY A 118 4.97 9.47 -14.60
C GLY A 118 5.99 8.72 -15.45
N MET A 119 5.67 7.52 -15.92
CA MET A 119 6.46 6.78 -16.91
C MET A 119 6.38 7.38 -18.33
N VAL A 120 5.32 8.12 -18.65
CA VAL A 120 5.16 8.74 -19.98
C VAL A 120 5.82 10.11 -20.03
N PHE A 121 5.70 10.92 -18.98
CA PHE A 121 6.25 12.28 -18.91
C PHE A 121 7.72 12.32 -18.48
N LEU A 122 8.51 11.35 -18.92
CA LEU A 122 9.89 11.18 -18.46
C LEU A 122 10.82 12.29 -18.92
N ILE A 123 11.60 12.80 -17.96
CA ILE A 123 12.85 13.52 -18.21
C ILE A 123 13.94 12.44 -18.41
N PRO A 124 14.79 12.51 -19.46
CA PRO A 124 15.71 11.42 -19.84
C PRO A 124 16.66 10.92 -18.75
N GLU A 125 16.86 11.72 -17.70
CA GLU A 125 17.74 11.44 -16.56
C GLU A 125 17.15 10.41 -15.58
N VAL A 126 15.83 10.16 -15.62
CA VAL A 126 15.19 9.15 -14.77
C VAL A 126 15.36 7.76 -15.39
N SER A 127 16.29 6.97 -14.84
CA SER A 127 16.55 5.62 -15.33
C SER A 127 15.36 4.67 -15.10
N PHE A 128 15.18 3.71 -16.02
CA PHE A 128 14.19 2.63 -15.89
C PHE A 128 14.27 1.87 -14.55
N SER A 129 15.47 1.79 -13.96
CA SER A 129 15.69 1.16 -12.66
C SER A 129 14.88 1.80 -11.54
N ILE A 130 14.71 3.13 -11.55
CA ILE A 130 13.97 3.84 -10.50
C ILE A 130 12.49 3.48 -10.54
N HIS A 131 11.90 3.37 -11.73
CA HIS A 131 10.53 2.91 -11.92
C HIS A 131 10.33 1.50 -11.39
N PHE A 132 11.27 0.61 -11.70
CA PHE A 132 11.23 -0.76 -11.22
C PHE A 132 11.29 -0.81 -9.70
N TYR A 133 12.18 -0.05 -9.07
CA TYR A 133 12.29 -0.01 -7.60
C TYR A 133 11.04 0.58 -6.94
N VAL A 134 10.50 1.71 -7.44
CA VAL A 134 9.25 2.26 -6.89
C VAL A 134 8.08 1.29 -7.07
N GLY A 135 7.94 0.69 -8.25
CA GLY A 135 6.91 -0.31 -8.51
C GLY A 135 7.05 -1.54 -7.62
N LEU A 136 8.28 -2.00 -7.39
CA LEU A 136 8.59 -3.10 -6.48
C LEU A 136 8.22 -2.75 -5.03
N GLU A 137 8.51 -1.54 -4.57
CA GLU A 137 8.11 -1.08 -3.23
C GLU A 137 6.60 -1.15 -3.05
N ILE A 138 5.84 -0.60 -4.01
CA ILE A 138 4.36 -0.59 -3.98
C ILE A 138 3.83 -2.03 -3.94
N PHE A 139 4.41 -2.92 -4.75
CA PHE A 139 4.03 -4.33 -4.77
C PHE A 139 4.33 -5.04 -3.45
N LEU A 140 5.51 -4.85 -2.87
CA LEU A 140 5.91 -5.42 -1.57
C LEU A 140 5.01 -4.90 -0.44
N GLN A 141 4.74 -3.60 -0.42
CA GLN A 141 3.77 -3.01 0.50
C GLN A 141 2.41 -3.70 0.37
N SER A 142 1.93 -3.91 -0.86
CA SER A 142 0.64 -4.54 -1.14
C SER A 142 0.58 -5.99 -0.65
N LEU A 143 1.66 -6.75 -0.84
CA LEU A 143 1.79 -8.11 -0.31
C LEU A 143 1.70 -8.15 1.22
N VAL A 144 2.47 -7.31 1.90
CA VAL A 144 2.49 -7.27 3.38
C VAL A 144 1.14 -6.83 3.94
N GLN A 145 0.52 -5.80 3.34
CA GLN A 145 -0.79 -5.31 3.73
C GLN A 145 -1.87 -6.39 3.58
N ALA A 146 -1.92 -7.07 2.44
CA ALA A 146 -2.86 -8.15 2.20
C ALA A 146 -2.68 -9.30 3.21
N GLY A 147 -1.42 -9.69 3.47
CA GLY A 147 -1.09 -10.74 4.44
C GLY A 147 -1.55 -10.39 5.86
N ILE A 148 -1.25 -9.18 6.34
CA ILE A 148 -1.68 -8.71 7.66
C ILE A 148 -3.22 -8.66 7.73
N PHE A 149 -3.87 -8.06 6.74
CA PHE A 149 -5.33 -7.91 6.73
C PHE A 149 -6.04 -9.27 6.75
N LEU A 150 -5.65 -10.20 5.88
CA LEU A 150 -6.26 -11.54 5.86
C LEU A 150 -5.93 -12.35 7.11
N GLY A 151 -4.74 -12.18 7.70
CA GLY A 151 -4.41 -12.74 9.00
C GLY A 151 -5.37 -12.26 10.09
N LEU A 152 -5.67 -10.96 10.11
CA LEU A 152 -6.60 -10.37 11.08
C LEU A 152 -8.07 -10.79 10.85
N VAL A 153 -8.50 -10.94 9.59
CA VAL A 153 -9.87 -11.33 9.26
C VAL A 153 -10.11 -12.83 9.46
N ASN A 154 -9.16 -13.69 9.06
CA ASN A 154 -9.32 -15.15 9.10
C ASN A 154 -9.12 -15.75 10.50
N ARG A 155 -8.42 -15.07 11.43
CA ARG A 155 -8.30 -15.51 12.84
C ARG A 155 -9.64 -15.72 13.57
N TRP A 156 -10.74 -15.24 12.98
CA TRP A 156 -12.08 -15.30 13.58
C TRP A 156 -13.04 -16.20 12.82
N LYS A 157 -12.58 -16.96 11.81
CA LYS A 157 -13.40 -18.01 11.21
C LYS A 157 -13.52 -19.14 12.24
N PRO A 158 -14.73 -19.51 12.72
CA PRO A 158 -14.88 -20.67 13.57
C PRO A 158 -14.34 -21.90 12.83
N SER A 159 -13.50 -22.68 13.52
CA SER A 159 -12.95 -23.92 12.96
C SER A 159 -14.12 -24.84 12.56
N PRO A 160 -14.09 -25.48 11.37
CA PRO A 160 -15.18 -26.37 10.92
C PRO A 160 -15.34 -27.67 11.73
N GLU A 161 -14.64 -27.85 12.85
CA GLU A 161 -14.56 -29.13 13.56
C GLU A 161 -15.53 -29.32 14.75
N ILE A 162 -16.36 -28.35 15.12
CA ILE A 162 -17.31 -28.50 16.27
C ILE A 162 -18.77 -28.62 15.80
N SER A 163 -19.03 -29.25 14.64
CA SER A 163 -20.41 -29.53 14.20
C SER A 163 -20.67 -31.01 13.85
N LYS A 164 -19.71 -31.91 14.13
CA LYS A 164 -19.84 -33.34 13.83
C LYS A 164 -20.04 -34.25 15.05
N SER A 165 -20.19 -33.74 16.27
CA SER A 165 -20.35 -34.59 17.47
C SER A 165 -21.78 -34.72 18.02
N HIS A 166 -22.79 -34.12 17.38
CA HIS A 166 -24.19 -34.30 17.78
C HIS A 166 -25.08 -34.54 16.56
N LYS A 167 -24.99 -35.74 16.01
CA LYS A 167 -26.08 -36.41 15.31
C LYS A 167 -26.10 -37.87 15.73
#